data_AF-A0A1B6YQR1-F1
#
_entry.id   AF-A0A1B6YQR1-F1
#
_cell.length_a   1.000
_cell.length_b   1.000
_cell.length_c   1.000
_cell.angle_alpha   90.00
_cell.angle_beta   90.00
_cell.angle_gamma   90.00
#
_symmetry.space_group_name_H-M   'P 1'
#
loop_
_entity.id
_entity.type
_entity.pdbx_description
1 polymer ?
#
loop_
_entity_poly.entity_id
_entity_poly.type
_entity_poly.pdbx_seq_one_letter_code
_entity_poly.pdbx_strand_id
1 'polypeptide(L)'
;MSDGEIILYSTDDGAAEIQLRAVDGTVWLSQIEMAELFQTSKQNVSLHVRNILTDGELEPESTVKEYLTVQTEGPRQVKRSVTLYRLEMILAVGYRVRSPRGTQFRRWATAALKEYLVKGFVMNDERLKDPKWDYFDELLERIRDIRASEARFYQKVRDILALSEDYDARSQAIPTFYATIQNKMLYAVTSHTAGELIRARADAGKPNMGLTTWKDAGKGRALRKADVGTAKNYLGEAEIKELNLIVETFLNTAELRASRRQTMRLADWEGVLDTFLTSNELPRLQGAGSVSAKQAERIAHDRYDAFDKARKAAQALAASETDELEELKRIADGAKGRKKGGGDA
;
A
#
# COMPACT_ATOMS: atom_id res chain seq x y z
N MET A 1 0.70 -31.30 -13.27
CA MET A 1 0.80 -30.12 -12.39
C MET A 1 -0.45 -29.31 -12.68
N SER A 2 -1.14 -28.81 -11.67
CA SER A 2 -2.36 -28.03 -11.90
C SER A 2 -1.95 -26.68 -12.48
N ASP A 3 -2.20 -26.47 -13.77
CA ASP A 3 -2.15 -25.14 -14.38
C ASP A 3 -3.43 -24.43 -13.94
N GLY A 4 -3.34 -23.24 -13.36
CA GLY A 4 -4.50 -22.54 -12.78
C GLY A 4 -5.71 -22.47 -13.73
N GLU A 5 -6.90 -22.26 -13.19
CA GLU A 5 -8.15 -22.29 -13.96
C GLU A 5 -8.83 -20.91 -13.95
N ILE A 6 -9.39 -20.48 -15.08
CA ILE A 6 -10.30 -19.33 -15.13
C ILE A 6 -11.61 -19.77 -15.76
N ILE A 7 -12.71 -19.45 -15.09
CA ILE A 7 -14.06 -19.83 -15.49
C ILE A 7 -14.89 -18.55 -15.56
N LEU A 8 -15.52 -18.34 -16.72
CA LEU A 8 -16.50 -17.27 -16.93
C LEU A 8 -17.88 -17.93 -17.08
N TYR A 9 -18.81 -17.61 -16.19
CA TYR A 9 -20.20 -18.05 -16.32
C TYR A 9 -21.18 -16.91 -16.04
N SER A 10 -22.43 -17.11 -16.42
CA SER A 10 -23.51 -16.17 -16.14
C SER A 10 -24.27 -16.66 -14.92
N THR A 11 -24.52 -15.78 -13.98
CA THR A 11 -25.37 -16.03 -12.82
C THR A 11 -26.84 -15.96 -13.23
N ASP A 12 -27.72 -16.54 -12.40
CA ASP A 12 -29.15 -16.67 -12.71
C ASP A 12 -29.88 -15.33 -12.89
N ASP A 13 -29.31 -14.24 -12.36
CA ASP A 13 -29.77 -12.85 -12.51
C ASP A 13 -29.27 -12.17 -13.81
N GLY A 14 -28.52 -12.88 -14.65
CA GLY A 14 -27.95 -12.38 -15.89
C GLY A 14 -26.66 -11.57 -15.71
N ALA A 15 -26.12 -11.47 -14.48
CA ALA A 15 -24.78 -10.93 -14.27
C ALA A 15 -23.71 -11.93 -14.75
N ALA A 16 -22.51 -11.42 -15.06
CA ALA A 16 -21.38 -12.25 -15.45
C ALA A 16 -20.44 -12.36 -14.25
N GLU A 17 -20.04 -13.59 -13.90
CA GLU A 17 -19.09 -13.87 -12.84
C GLU A 17 -17.84 -14.53 -13.42
N ILE A 18 -16.68 -14.13 -12.90
CA ILE A 18 -15.39 -14.74 -13.24
C ILE A 18 -14.79 -15.34 -11.98
N GLN A 19 -14.55 -16.64 -12.02
CA GLN A 19 -13.77 -17.33 -11.02
C GLN A 19 -12.37 -17.61 -11.55
N LEU A 20 -11.37 -17.28 -10.74
CA LEU A 20 -9.96 -17.51 -11.04
C LEU A 20 -9.37 -18.39 -9.95
N ARG A 21 -8.97 -19.61 -10.27
CA ARG A 21 -8.10 -20.44 -9.42
C ARG A 21 -6.66 -20.25 -9.86
N ALA A 22 -6.01 -19.26 -9.26
CA ALA A 22 -4.61 -18.98 -9.52
C ALA A 22 -3.71 -20.05 -8.85
N VAL A 23 -2.60 -20.35 -9.51
CA VAL A 23 -1.48 -21.12 -8.94
C VAL A 23 -0.29 -20.16 -8.88
N ASP A 24 0.32 -20.02 -7.70
CA ASP A 24 1.37 -19.03 -7.43
C ASP A 24 0.97 -17.58 -7.78
N GLY A 25 -0.28 -17.21 -7.49
CA GLY A 25 -0.78 -15.84 -7.68
C GLY A 25 -1.15 -15.44 -9.12
N THR A 26 -1.02 -16.35 -10.09
CA THR A 26 -1.44 -16.11 -11.49
C THR A 26 -2.12 -17.32 -12.12
N VAL A 27 -2.68 -17.13 -13.31
CA VAL A 27 -3.08 -18.22 -14.22
C VAL A 27 -2.25 -18.14 -15.51
N TRP A 28 -2.06 -19.31 -16.12
CA TRP A 28 -1.40 -19.46 -17.41
C TRP A 28 -2.34 -20.22 -18.33
N LEU A 29 -2.63 -19.68 -19.50
CA LEU A 29 -3.44 -20.34 -20.52
C LEU A 29 -2.73 -20.36 -21.87
N SER A 30 -2.89 -21.44 -22.60
CA SER A 30 -2.58 -21.52 -24.02
C SER A 30 -3.60 -20.73 -24.86
N GLN A 31 -3.27 -20.50 -26.13
CA GLN A 31 -4.22 -19.88 -27.07
C GLN A 31 -5.50 -20.68 -27.27
N ILE A 32 -5.44 -22.00 -27.10
CA ILE A 32 -6.60 -22.89 -27.25
C ILE A 32 -7.54 -22.71 -26.05
N GLU A 33 -7.00 -22.73 -24.84
CA GLU A 33 -7.80 -22.50 -23.62
C GLU A 33 -8.39 -21.09 -23.59
N MET A 34 -7.66 -20.06 -24.05
CA MET A 34 -8.23 -18.72 -24.24
C MET A 34 -9.34 -18.68 -25.29
N ALA A 35 -9.20 -19.45 -26.37
CA ALA A 35 -10.21 -19.54 -27.42
C ALA A 35 -11.50 -20.20 -26.89
N GLU A 36 -11.37 -21.23 -26.06
CA GLU A 36 -12.48 -21.89 -25.37
C GLU A 36 -13.16 -20.95 -24.36
N LEU A 37 -12.37 -20.32 -23.49
CA LEU A 37 -12.84 -19.37 -22.47
C LEU A 37 -13.68 -18.25 -23.07
N PHE A 38 -13.18 -17.64 -24.15
CA PHE A 38 -13.85 -16.52 -24.81
C PHE A 38 -14.74 -16.94 -25.99
N GLN A 39 -14.97 -18.24 -26.21
CA GLN A 39 -15.77 -18.76 -27.32
C GLN A 39 -15.43 -18.09 -28.66
N THR A 40 -14.15 -18.15 -29.03
CA THR A 40 -13.61 -17.59 -30.27
C THR A 40 -12.66 -18.58 -30.93
N SER A 41 -12.05 -18.21 -32.07
CA SER A 41 -11.07 -19.06 -32.73
C SER A 41 -9.67 -18.81 -32.18
N LYS A 42 -8.83 -19.86 -32.19
CA LYS A 42 -7.40 -19.73 -31.85
C LYS A 42 -6.71 -18.66 -32.70
N GLN A 43 -7.05 -18.58 -33.99
CA GLN A 43 -6.50 -17.59 -34.92
C GLN A 43 -6.84 -16.16 -34.48
N ASN A 44 -8.06 -15.92 -34.00
CA ASN A 44 -8.47 -14.62 -33.48
C ASN A 44 -7.71 -14.25 -32.19
N VAL A 45 -7.49 -15.23 -31.30
CA VAL A 45 -6.63 -15.05 -30.12
C VAL A 45 -5.20 -14.69 -30.55
N SER A 46 -4.61 -15.42 -31.50
CA SER A 46 -3.26 -15.13 -32.02
C SER A 46 -3.15 -13.74 -32.64
N LEU A 47 -4.20 -13.29 -33.34
CA LEU A 47 -4.27 -11.93 -33.89
C LEU A 47 -4.24 -10.88 -32.78
N HIS A 48 -5.08 -11.02 -31.75
CA HIS A 48 -5.12 -10.07 -30.64
C HIS A 48 -3.81 -10.05 -29.84
N VAL A 49 -3.23 -11.21 -29.54
CA VAL A 49 -1.92 -11.31 -28.87
C VAL A 49 -0.86 -10.54 -29.65
N ARG A 50 -0.76 -10.76 -30.98
CA ARG A 50 0.22 -10.06 -31.81
C ARG A 50 0.03 -8.54 -31.76
N ASN A 51 -1.21 -8.08 -31.86
CA ASN A 51 -1.51 -6.64 -31.82
C ASN A 51 -1.15 -6.04 -30.45
N ILE A 52 -1.49 -6.70 -29.35
CA ILE A 52 -1.16 -6.25 -27.98
C ILE A 52 0.35 -6.05 -27.80
N LEU A 53 1.15 -7.02 -28.27
CA LEU A 53 2.61 -6.92 -28.21
C LEU A 53 3.16 -5.85 -29.16
N THR A 54 2.58 -5.70 -30.35
CA THR A 54 3.00 -4.69 -31.34
C THR A 54 2.69 -3.27 -30.87
N ASP A 55 1.57 -3.09 -30.18
CA ASP A 55 1.12 -1.82 -29.61
C ASP A 55 1.93 -1.44 -28.35
N GLY A 56 2.78 -2.34 -27.84
CA GLY A 56 3.57 -2.12 -26.63
C GLY A 56 2.74 -2.08 -25.34
N GLU A 57 1.52 -2.63 -25.34
CA GLU A 57 0.67 -2.68 -24.14
C GLU A 57 1.22 -3.66 -23.10
N LEU A 58 1.86 -4.75 -23.55
CA LEU A 58 2.48 -5.76 -22.70
C LEU A 58 3.85 -6.17 -23.25
N GLU A 59 4.80 -6.40 -22.34
CA GLU A 59 6.12 -6.91 -22.68
C GLU A 59 6.11 -8.44 -22.88
N PRO A 60 6.69 -8.98 -23.97
CA PRO A 60 6.68 -10.41 -24.26
C PRO A 60 7.31 -11.27 -23.15
N GLU A 61 8.42 -10.81 -22.59
CA GLU A 61 9.27 -11.57 -21.64
C GLU A 61 8.57 -11.82 -20.29
N SER A 62 7.65 -10.94 -19.91
CA SER A 62 6.90 -11.06 -18.65
C SER A 62 5.60 -11.84 -18.81
N THR A 63 5.04 -11.89 -20.03
CA THR A 63 3.68 -12.39 -20.29
C THR A 63 3.61 -13.71 -21.04
N VAL A 64 4.73 -14.17 -21.62
CA VAL A 64 4.79 -15.39 -22.44
C VAL A 64 5.82 -16.36 -21.86
N LYS A 65 5.45 -17.64 -21.75
CA LYS A 65 6.37 -18.74 -21.44
C LYS A 65 6.20 -19.88 -22.42
N GLU A 66 7.30 -20.47 -22.86
CA GLU A 66 7.27 -21.69 -23.68
C GLU A 66 7.43 -22.93 -22.79
N TYR A 67 6.53 -23.89 -22.95
CA TYR A 67 6.57 -25.16 -22.25
C TYR A 67 6.71 -26.31 -23.24
N LEU A 68 7.62 -27.25 -22.99
CA LEU A 68 7.75 -28.44 -23.81
C LEU A 68 6.82 -29.53 -23.28
N THR A 69 5.79 -29.86 -24.06
CA THR A 69 4.91 -31.00 -23.78
C THR A 69 5.30 -32.18 -24.66
N VAL A 70 5.48 -33.35 -24.04
CA VAL A 70 5.64 -34.63 -24.75
C VAL A 70 4.25 -35.24 -24.91
N GLN A 71 3.77 -35.37 -26.14
CA GLN A 71 2.55 -36.09 -26.46
C GLN A 71 2.89 -37.39 -27.19
N THR A 72 2.15 -38.45 -26.88
CA THR A 72 2.29 -39.74 -27.55
C THR A 72 1.23 -39.81 -28.66
N GLU A 73 1.66 -39.72 -29.91
CA GLU A 73 0.79 -39.86 -31.10
C GLU A 73 1.10 -41.22 -31.76
N GLY A 74 0.23 -42.22 -31.51
CA GLY A 74 0.47 -43.61 -31.95
C GLY A 74 1.73 -44.20 -31.30
N PRO A 75 2.67 -44.81 -32.06
CA PRO A 75 3.91 -45.34 -31.50
C PRO A 75 5.02 -44.27 -31.29
N ARG A 76 4.78 -42.99 -31.61
CA ARG A 76 5.81 -41.94 -31.55
C ARG A 76 5.57 -40.98 -30.39
N GLN A 77 6.64 -40.65 -29.66
CA GLN A 77 6.65 -39.51 -28.75
C GLN A 77 7.06 -38.25 -29.52
N VAL A 78 6.18 -37.26 -29.52
CA VAL A 78 6.40 -35.96 -30.19
C VAL A 78 6.51 -34.88 -29.11
N LYS A 79 7.61 -34.14 -29.13
CA LYS A 79 7.78 -32.94 -28.30
C LYS A 79 7.19 -31.74 -29.04
N ARG A 80 6.22 -31.07 -28.45
CA ARG A 80 5.68 -29.79 -28.95
C ARG A 80 6.00 -28.68 -27.95
N SER A 81 6.44 -27.54 -28.46
CA SER A 81 6.42 -26.31 -27.67
C SER A 81 4.99 -25.78 -27.64
N VAL A 82 4.48 -25.55 -26.44
CA VAL A 82 3.20 -24.89 -26.18
C VAL A 82 3.50 -23.57 -25.52
N THR A 83 3.06 -22.49 -26.15
CA THR A 83 3.17 -21.14 -25.61
C THR A 83 2.01 -20.89 -24.66
N LEU A 84 2.34 -20.51 -23.42
CA LEU A 84 1.40 -20.12 -22.37
C LEU A 84 1.46 -18.61 -22.14
N TYR A 85 0.31 -18.04 -21.82
CA TYR A 85 0.12 -16.61 -21.62
C TYR A 85 -0.38 -16.34 -20.21
N ARG A 86 0.22 -15.35 -19.55
CA ARG A 86 -0.12 -14.93 -18.19
C ARG A 86 -1.48 -14.22 -18.14
N LEU A 87 -2.05 -14.08 -16.93
CA LEU A 87 -3.31 -13.40 -16.64
C LEU A 87 -3.47 -12.06 -17.37
N GLU A 88 -2.44 -11.21 -17.42
CA GLU A 88 -2.50 -9.89 -18.05
C GLU A 88 -2.82 -9.98 -19.54
N MET A 89 -2.20 -10.92 -20.25
CA MET A 89 -2.50 -11.19 -21.67
C MET A 89 -3.91 -11.76 -21.83
N ILE A 90 -4.33 -12.67 -20.94
CA ILE A 90 -5.68 -13.27 -20.97
C ILE A 90 -6.75 -12.18 -20.82
N LEU A 91 -6.56 -11.25 -19.88
CA LEU A 91 -7.45 -10.10 -19.67
C LEU A 91 -7.45 -9.17 -20.91
N ALA A 92 -6.28 -8.83 -21.44
CA ALA A 92 -6.13 -7.94 -22.60
C ALA A 92 -6.80 -8.51 -23.87
N VAL A 93 -6.70 -9.82 -24.09
CA VAL A 93 -7.43 -10.55 -25.14
C VAL A 93 -8.93 -10.49 -24.87
N GLY A 94 -9.37 -10.76 -23.64
CA GLY A 94 -10.79 -10.73 -23.25
C GLY A 94 -11.49 -9.42 -23.56
N TYR A 95 -10.80 -8.28 -23.40
CA TYR A 95 -11.33 -6.97 -23.80
C TYR A 95 -11.56 -6.84 -25.31
N ARG A 96 -10.70 -7.46 -26.13
CA ARG A 96 -10.69 -7.29 -27.60
C ARG A 96 -11.56 -8.31 -28.33
N VAL A 97 -11.79 -9.48 -27.76
CA VAL A 97 -12.58 -10.54 -28.40
C VAL A 97 -14.04 -10.11 -28.57
N ARG A 98 -14.53 -10.18 -29.82
CA ARG A 98 -15.93 -9.97 -30.17
C ARG A 98 -16.69 -11.28 -30.15
N SER A 99 -17.14 -11.70 -28.96
CA SER A 99 -17.99 -12.88 -28.76
C SER A 99 -19.02 -12.62 -27.67
N PRO A 100 -20.05 -13.49 -27.49
CA PRO A 100 -20.94 -13.43 -26.35
C PRO A 100 -20.18 -13.46 -25.01
N ARG A 101 -19.18 -14.34 -24.88
CA ARG A 101 -18.30 -14.42 -23.69
C ARG A 101 -17.44 -13.18 -23.51
N GLY A 102 -16.84 -12.65 -24.58
CA GLY A 102 -16.10 -11.38 -24.51
C GLY A 102 -16.99 -10.21 -24.08
N THR A 103 -18.27 -10.22 -24.48
CA THR A 103 -19.25 -9.22 -24.04
C THR A 103 -19.59 -9.36 -22.56
N GLN A 104 -19.80 -10.59 -22.07
CA GLN A 104 -19.99 -10.86 -20.64
C GLN A 104 -18.77 -10.41 -19.82
N PHE A 105 -17.56 -10.79 -20.27
CA PHE A 105 -16.30 -10.37 -19.65
C PHE A 105 -16.20 -8.85 -19.53
N ARG A 106 -16.45 -8.10 -20.62
CA ARG A 106 -16.42 -6.64 -20.59
C ARG A 106 -17.47 -6.03 -19.66
N ARG A 107 -18.69 -6.59 -19.60
CA ARG A 107 -19.73 -6.13 -18.66
C ARG A 107 -19.29 -6.30 -17.22
N TRP A 108 -18.77 -7.49 -16.87
CA TRP A 108 -18.20 -7.77 -15.56
C TRP A 108 -17.07 -6.78 -15.22
N ALA A 109 -16.10 -6.62 -16.12
CA ALA A 109 -14.95 -5.76 -15.89
C ALA A 109 -15.36 -4.28 -15.74
N THR A 110 -16.34 -3.83 -16.53
CA THR A 110 -16.90 -2.48 -16.43
C THR A 110 -17.62 -2.27 -15.09
N ALA A 111 -18.36 -3.26 -14.61
CA ALA A 111 -19.02 -3.19 -13.30
C ALA A 111 -17.99 -3.09 -12.16
N ALA A 112 -16.97 -3.94 -12.18
CA ALA A 112 -15.87 -3.91 -11.20
C ALA A 112 -15.12 -2.57 -11.22
N LEU A 113 -14.78 -2.05 -12.41
CA LEU A 113 -14.10 -0.77 -12.55
C LEU A 113 -14.99 0.40 -12.10
N LYS A 114 -16.28 0.39 -12.46
CA LYS A 114 -17.25 1.40 -12.02
C LYS A 114 -17.36 1.41 -10.50
N GLU A 115 -17.45 0.24 -9.88
CA GLU A 115 -17.50 0.12 -8.43
C GLU A 115 -16.25 0.70 -7.78
N TYR A 116 -15.07 0.33 -8.28
CA TYR A 116 -13.79 0.88 -7.82
C TYR A 116 -13.74 2.41 -7.96
N LEU A 117 -14.16 2.97 -9.10
CA LEU A 117 -14.16 4.42 -9.33
C LEU A 117 -15.13 5.19 -8.42
N VAL A 118 -16.26 4.57 -8.03
CA VAL A 118 -17.27 5.20 -7.17
C VAL A 118 -16.96 5.02 -5.69
N LYS A 119 -16.60 3.80 -5.26
CA LYS A 119 -16.43 3.42 -3.85
C LYS A 119 -14.97 3.47 -3.39
N GLY A 120 -14.01 3.38 -4.31
CA GLY A 120 -12.58 3.25 -4.01
C GLY A 120 -12.09 1.81 -3.79
N PHE A 121 -12.95 0.80 -3.90
CA PHE A 121 -12.59 -0.62 -3.73
C PHE A 121 -13.51 -1.52 -4.57
N VAL A 122 -13.05 -2.75 -4.84
CA VAL A 122 -13.84 -3.87 -5.40
C VAL A 122 -13.51 -5.12 -4.58
N MET A 123 -14.51 -5.96 -4.32
CA MET A 123 -14.36 -7.11 -3.44
C MET A 123 -15.14 -8.32 -3.97
N ASN A 124 -14.62 -9.52 -3.72
CA ASN A 124 -15.35 -10.76 -3.93
C ASN A 124 -15.62 -11.39 -2.55
N ASP A 125 -16.78 -11.06 -1.97
CA ASP A 125 -17.17 -11.48 -0.62
C ASP A 125 -17.20 -13.00 -0.45
N GLU A 126 -17.78 -13.73 -1.41
CA GLU A 126 -17.87 -15.20 -1.34
C GLU A 126 -16.49 -15.85 -1.34
N ARG A 127 -15.55 -15.32 -2.14
CA ARG A 127 -14.17 -15.80 -2.16
C ARG A 127 -13.42 -15.47 -0.85
N LEU A 128 -13.65 -14.31 -0.27
CA LEU A 128 -13.03 -13.91 1.00
C LEU A 128 -13.60 -14.64 2.22
N LYS A 129 -14.78 -15.27 2.10
CA LYS A 129 -15.33 -16.16 3.12
C LYS A 129 -14.68 -17.54 3.13
N ASP A 130 -13.98 -17.94 2.06
CA ASP A 130 -13.27 -19.23 2.00
C ASP A 130 -11.92 -19.13 2.73
N PRO A 131 -11.72 -19.84 3.86
CA PRO A 131 -10.48 -19.76 4.64
C PRO A 131 -9.24 -20.30 3.89
N LYS A 132 -9.44 -21.04 2.80
CA LYS A 132 -8.33 -21.52 1.95
C LYS A 132 -7.70 -20.40 1.13
N TRP A 133 -8.31 -19.22 1.11
CA TRP A 133 -7.84 -18.08 0.33
C TRP A 133 -7.19 -17.02 1.24
N ASP A 134 -5.87 -16.88 1.14
CA ASP A 134 -5.00 -16.25 2.15
C ASP A 134 -4.85 -14.71 2.02
N TYR A 135 -5.70 -14.04 1.23
CA TYR A 135 -5.63 -12.57 1.06
C TYR A 135 -6.54 -11.82 2.05
N PHE A 136 -7.31 -12.53 2.87
CA PHE A 136 -8.21 -11.90 3.85
C PHE A 136 -7.43 -11.13 4.91
N ASP A 137 -6.35 -11.71 5.44
CA ASP A 137 -5.52 -11.06 6.46
C ASP A 137 -4.80 -9.81 5.91
N GLU A 138 -4.31 -9.87 4.67
CA GLU A 138 -3.74 -8.70 3.98
C GLU A 138 -4.80 -7.58 3.83
N LEU A 139 -6.01 -7.93 3.40
CA LEU A 139 -7.11 -6.97 3.28
C LEU A 139 -7.45 -6.34 4.63
N LEU A 140 -7.52 -7.15 5.70
CA LEU A 140 -7.79 -6.67 7.05
C LEU A 140 -6.70 -5.72 7.54
N GLU A 141 -5.43 -6.01 7.27
CA GLU A 141 -4.31 -5.13 7.60
C GLU A 141 -4.38 -3.80 6.84
N ARG A 142 -4.72 -3.82 5.55
CA ARG A 142 -4.95 -2.59 4.77
C ARG A 142 -6.12 -1.77 5.29
N ILE A 143 -7.23 -2.42 5.67
CA ILE A 143 -8.38 -1.75 6.29
C ILE A 143 -7.97 -1.11 7.63
N ARG A 144 -7.20 -1.81 8.45
CA ARG A 144 -6.68 -1.29 9.73
C ARG A 144 -5.80 -0.07 9.52
N ASP A 145 -4.89 -0.10 8.55
CA ASP A 145 -4.05 1.05 8.22
C ASP A 145 -4.89 2.25 7.73
N ILE A 146 -5.88 2.02 6.86
CA ILE A 146 -6.81 3.07 6.41
C ILE A 146 -7.62 3.64 7.59
N ARG A 147 -8.11 2.79 8.51
CA ARG A 147 -8.85 3.23 9.70
C ARG A 147 -7.98 4.02 10.67
N ALA A 148 -6.72 3.62 10.81
CA ALA A 148 -5.73 4.31 11.64
C ALA A 148 -5.09 5.53 10.95
N SER A 149 -5.47 5.83 9.70
CA SER A 149 -5.22 7.15 9.15
C SER A 149 -5.87 8.19 10.08
N GLU A 150 -5.10 9.21 10.45
CA GLU A 150 -5.53 10.23 11.42
C GLU A 150 -6.91 10.80 11.06
N ALA A 151 -7.15 11.09 9.78
CA ALA A 151 -8.43 11.63 9.31
C ALA A 151 -9.64 10.71 9.59
N ARG A 152 -9.53 9.40 9.34
CA ARG A 152 -10.63 8.45 9.57
C ARG A 152 -10.82 8.15 11.05
N PHE A 153 -9.71 8.03 11.79
CA PHE A 153 -9.75 7.91 13.24
C PHE A 153 -10.48 9.10 13.87
N TYR A 154 -10.05 10.34 13.58
CA TYR A 154 -10.67 11.53 14.14
C TYR A 154 -12.12 11.69 13.70
N GLN A 155 -12.48 11.31 12.47
CA GLN A 155 -13.88 11.28 12.04
C GLN A 155 -14.69 10.32 12.92
N LYS A 156 -14.27 9.06 13.06
CA LYS A 156 -15.03 8.05 13.81
C LYS A 156 -15.10 8.37 15.30
N VAL A 157 -14.01 8.84 15.91
CA VAL A 157 -14.03 9.31 17.30
C VAL A 157 -15.00 10.49 17.41
N ARG A 158 -14.94 11.48 16.51
CA ARG A 158 -15.89 12.61 16.51
C ARG A 158 -17.33 12.16 16.39
N ASP A 159 -17.64 11.21 15.51
CA ASP A 159 -18.99 10.68 15.32
C ASP A 159 -19.51 10.02 16.60
N ILE A 160 -18.65 9.30 17.32
CA ILE A 160 -18.96 8.68 18.62
C ILE A 160 -19.13 9.76 19.69
N LEU A 161 -18.21 10.72 19.78
CA LEU A 161 -18.27 11.78 20.78
C LEU A 161 -19.50 12.68 20.58
N ALA A 162 -19.93 12.89 19.34
CA ALA A 162 -21.15 13.63 19.03
C ALA A 162 -22.42 13.00 19.61
N LEU A 163 -22.35 11.74 20.06
CA LEU A 163 -23.42 11.06 20.79
C LEU A 163 -23.36 11.30 22.31
N SER A 164 -22.32 11.99 22.80
CA SER A 164 -22.17 12.33 24.22
C SER A 164 -23.09 13.50 24.57
N GLU A 165 -23.67 13.47 25.77
CA GLU A 165 -24.66 14.46 26.22
C GLU A 165 -24.09 15.89 26.29
N ASP A 166 -22.82 16.01 26.67
CA ASP A 166 -22.09 17.26 26.87
C ASP A 166 -21.22 17.65 25.66
N TYR A 167 -21.42 17.02 24.50
CA TYR A 167 -20.65 17.33 23.30
C TYR A 167 -21.02 18.71 22.74
N ASP A 168 -20.05 19.62 22.77
CA ASP A 168 -20.10 20.88 22.04
C ASP A 168 -18.92 20.99 21.07
N ALA A 169 -19.22 21.00 19.77
CA ALA A 169 -18.23 21.13 18.70
C ALA A 169 -17.42 22.44 18.75
N ARG A 170 -17.89 23.47 19.47
CA ARG A 170 -17.21 24.76 19.65
C ARG A 170 -16.40 24.84 20.95
N SER A 171 -16.46 23.82 21.79
CA SER A 171 -15.76 23.81 23.07
C SER A 171 -14.24 23.70 22.90
N GLN A 172 -13.50 24.51 23.64
CA GLN A 172 -12.04 24.40 23.74
C GLN A 172 -11.56 23.13 24.45
N ALA A 173 -12.47 22.39 25.10
CA ALA A 173 -12.14 21.11 25.73
C ALA A 173 -11.89 19.98 24.71
N ILE A 174 -12.49 20.07 23.51
CA ILE A 174 -12.43 19.01 22.49
C ILE A 174 -11.01 18.78 21.95
N PRO A 175 -10.23 19.79 21.54
CA PRO A 175 -8.84 19.59 21.12
C PRO A 175 -7.96 18.96 22.21
N THR A 176 -8.13 19.40 23.46
CA THR A 176 -7.40 18.85 24.61
C THR A 176 -7.73 17.38 24.82
N PHE A 177 -9.01 17.02 24.77
CA PHE A 177 -9.46 15.63 24.88
C PHE A 177 -8.84 14.74 23.79
N TYR A 178 -8.85 15.19 22.53
CA TYR A 178 -8.22 14.44 21.43
C TYR A 178 -6.72 14.24 21.65
N ALA A 179 -6.02 15.30 22.07
CA ALA A 179 -4.59 15.22 22.39
C ALA A 179 -4.32 14.24 23.55
N THR A 180 -5.19 14.22 24.57
CA THR A 180 -5.09 13.28 25.70
C THR A 180 -5.27 11.84 25.24
N ILE A 181 -6.34 11.53 24.50
CA ILE A 181 -6.57 10.17 23.97
C ILE A 181 -5.39 9.73 23.09
N GLN A 182 -4.95 10.59 22.16
CA GLN A 182 -3.84 10.25 21.27
C GLN A 182 -2.56 9.95 22.04
N ASN A 183 -2.22 10.76 23.04
CA ASN A 183 -1.04 10.52 23.88
C ASN A 183 -1.17 9.25 24.71
N LYS A 184 -2.36 8.93 25.23
CA LYS A 184 -2.60 7.67 25.96
C LYS A 184 -2.41 6.45 25.06
N MET A 185 -2.97 6.46 23.84
CA MET A 185 -2.81 5.38 22.87
C MET A 185 -1.35 5.22 22.43
N LEU A 186 -0.67 6.34 22.14
CA LEU A 186 0.73 6.32 21.73
C LEU A 186 1.66 5.85 22.85
N TYR A 187 1.36 6.24 24.10
CA TYR A 187 2.11 5.82 25.27
C TYR A 187 1.95 4.32 25.55
N ALA A 188 0.75 3.76 25.32
CA ALA A 188 0.52 2.33 25.46
C ALA A 188 1.47 1.49 24.59
N VAL A 189 1.81 1.98 23.40
CA VAL A 189 2.72 1.29 22.47
C VAL A 189 4.19 1.63 22.74
N THR A 190 4.49 2.92 22.92
CA THR A 190 5.88 3.41 22.89
C THR A 190 6.46 3.72 24.27
N SER A 191 5.64 3.72 25.32
CA SER A 191 5.96 4.30 26.63
C SER A 191 6.39 5.78 26.58
N HIS A 192 6.01 6.50 25.52
CA HIS A 192 6.27 7.93 25.33
C HIS A 192 5.00 8.65 24.88
N THR A 193 4.77 9.86 25.38
CA THR A 193 3.85 10.81 24.74
C THR A 193 4.38 11.24 23.38
N ALA A 194 3.55 11.88 22.54
CA ALA A 194 3.96 12.34 21.21
C ALA A 194 5.18 13.27 21.28
N GLY A 195 5.20 14.18 22.25
CA GLY A 195 6.32 15.09 22.43
C GLY A 195 7.59 14.40 22.92
N GLU A 196 7.46 13.44 23.82
CA GLU A 196 8.58 12.65 24.33
C GLU A 196 9.17 11.74 23.25
N LEU A 197 8.32 11.17 22.40
CA LEU A 197 8.72 10.33 21.28
C LEU A 197 9.55 11.12 20.26
N ILE A 198 9.07 12.30 19.88
CA ILE A 198 9.80 13.22 18.99
C ILE A 198 11.15 13.59 19.62
N ARG A 199 11.17 13.97 20.90
CA ARG A 199 12.43 14.27 21.62
C ARG A 199 13.38 13.08 21.63
N ALA A 200 12.88 11.86 21.78
CA ALA A 200 13.70 10.66 21.85
C ALA A 200 14.22 10.21 20.49
N ARG A 201 13.42 10.33 19.41
CA ARG A 201 13.71 9.70 18.12
C ARG A 201 14.15 10.63 17.01
N ALA A 202 13.77 11.91 17.04
CA ALA A 202 14.25 12.86 16.05
C ALA A 202 15.76 13.02 16.20
N ASP A 203 16.55 12.60 15.23
CA ASP A 203 18.01 12.61 15.34
C ASP A 203 18.65 13.05 14.03
N ALA A 204 19.25 14.23 14.04
CA ALA A 204 19.86 14.82 12.83
C ALA A 204 21.00 13.97 12.23
N GLY A 205 21.61 13.07 13.02
CA GLY A 205 22.66 12.16 12.55
C GLY A 205 22.15 10.89 11.87
N LYS A 206 20.85 10.57 11.99
CA LYS A 206 20.26 9.38 11.37
C LYS A 206 19.71 9.66 9.97
N PRO A 207 19.64 8.65 9.09
CA PRO A 207 18.91 8.76 7.83
C PRO A 207 17.50 9.30 8.07
N ASN A 208 17.10 10.32 7.30
CA ASN A 208 15.81 10.98 7.38
C ASN A 208 15.40 11.38 8.82
N MET A 209 16.37 11.76 9.65
CA MET A 209 16.16 12.13 11.05
C MET A 209 15.56 11.04 11.96
N GLY A 210 15.60 9.76 11.54
CA GLY A 210 14.94 8.66 12.24
C GLY A 210 13.44 8.52 11.94
N LEU A 211 12.90 9.27 10.97
CA LEU A 211 11.56 9.01 10.45
C LEU A 211 11.53 7.71 9.64
N THR A 212 10.50 6.91 9.86
CA THR A 212 10.22 5.67 9.12
C THR A 212 9.27 5.92 7.95
N THR A 213 8.39 6.92 8.06
CA THR A 213 7.43 7.31 7.03
C THR A 213 7.13 8.80 7.07
N TRP A 214 6.74 9.38 5.95
CA TRP A 214 6.19 10.74 5.85
C TRP A 214 5.36 10.84 4.56
N LYS A 215 4.60 11.93 4.42
CA LYS A 215 3.71 12.12 3.28
C LYS A 215 4.48 11.98 1.95
N ASP A 216 4.02 11.12 1.06
CA ASP A 216 4.64 10.84 -0.26
C ASP A 216 6.10 10.31 -0.21
N ALA A 217 6.55 9.76 0.92
CA ALA A 217 7.89 9.15 1.04
C ALA A 217 8.11 8.04 -0.01
N GLY A 218 7.11 7.16 -0.20
CA GLY A 218 7.15 6.09 -1.21
C GLY A 218 7.13 6.55 -2.66
N LYS A 219 6.86 7.84 -2.91
CA LYS A 219 6.96 8.47 -4.25
C LYS A 219 8.29 9.23 -4.44
N GLY A 220 9.24 9.05 -3.53
CA GLY A 220 10.55 9.71 -3.57
C GLY A 220 10.53 11.16 -3.08
N ARG A 221 9.46 11.64 -2.41
CA ARG A 221 9.46 13.01 -1.88
C ARG A 221 10.48 13.13 -0.74
N ALA A 222 11.39 14.10 -0.87
CA ALA A 222 12.34 14.42 0.19
C ALA A 222 11.67 14.94 1.47
N LEU A 223 12.29 14.64 2.61
CA LEU A 223 11.86 15.07 3.94
C LEU A 223 11.80 16.60 4.06
N ARG A 224 10.69 17.13 4.57
CA ARG A 224 10.47 18.58 4.82
C ARG A 224 10.26 18.86 6.32
N LYS A 225 10.46 20.12 6.70
CA LYS A 225 10.26 20.59 8.08
C LYS A 225 8.85 20.33 8.63
N ALA A 226 7.83 20.35 7.78
CA ALA A 226 6.46 20.05 8.19
C ALA A 226 6.26 18.57 8.60
N ASP A 227 7.15 17.67 8.19
CA ASP A 227 7.00 16.22 8.43
C ASP A 227 7.56 15.78 9.79
N VAL A 228 8.48 16.58 10.38
CA VAL A 228 9.22 16.17 11.59
C VAL A 228 8.44 16.37 12.89
N GLY A 229 7.35 17.14 12.86
CA GLY A 229 6.50 17.40 14.02
C GLY A 229 5.47 16.30 14.31
N THR A 230 5.30 15.33 13.40
CA THR A 230 4.32 14.25 13.56
C THR A 230 4.97 13.05 14.25
N ALA A 231 4.57 12.76 15.49
CA ALA A 231 5.12 11.65 16.27
C ALA A 231 4.94 10.28 15.59
N LYS A 232 3.80 10.05 14.91
CA LYS A 232 3.50 8.81 14.18
C LYS A 232 4.57 8.47 13.13
N ASN A 233 5.21 9.48 12.54
CA ASN A 233 6.24 9.31 11.51
C ASN A 233 7.54 8.67 12.03
N TYR A 234 7.71 8.58 13.35
CA TYR A 234 8.87 7.95 14.00
C TYR A 234 8.58 6.52 14.50
N LEU A 235 7.39 5.98 14.24
CA LEU A 235 7.00 4.65 14.67
C LEU A 235 7.53 3.57 13.73
N GLY A 236 8.03 2.48 14.29
CA GLY A 236 8.34 1.27 13.53
C GLY A 236 7.08 0.54 13.07
N GLU A 237 7.24 -0.40 12.14
CA GLU A 237 6.13 -1.18 11.58
C GLU A 237 5.33 -1.95 12.66
N ALA A 238 6.04 -2.61 13.59
CA ALA A 238 5.40 -3.31 14.71
C ALA A 238 4.59 -2.37 15.62
N GLU A 239 5.12 -1.18 15.91
CA GLU A 239 4.44 -0.18 16.74
C GLU A 239 3.22 0.41 16.03
N ILE A 240 3.29 0.63 14.71
CA ILE A 240 2.13 1.06 13.92
C ILE A 240 1.05 -0.02 13.96
N LYS A 241 1.42 -1.29 13.78
CA LYS A 241 0.47 -2.41 13.83
C LYS A 241 -0.22 -2.51 15.18
N GLU A 242 0.53 -2.40 16.27
CA GLU A 242 -0.01 -2.42 17.63
C GLU A 242 -0.90 -1.20 17.92
N LEU A 243 -0.46 0.00 17.53
CA LEU A 243 -1.25 1.23 17.66
C LEU A 243 -2.58 1.10 16.91
N ASN A 244 -2.55 0.58 15.68
CA ASN A 244 -3.75 0.39 14.85
C ASN A 244 -4.73 -0.58 15.53
N LEU A 245 -4.23 -1.66 16.15
CA LEU A 245 -5.06 -2.64 16.87
C LEU A 245 -5.72 -2.05 18.13
N ILE A 246 -4.95 -1.28 18.91
CA ILE A 246 -5.43 -0.56 20.09
C ILE A 246 -6.54 0.43 19.70
N VAL A 247 -6.28 1.23 18.67
CA VAL A 247 -7.24 2.22 18.13
C VAL A 247 -8.52 1.52 17.66
N GLU A 248 -8.41 0.45 16.89
CA GLU A 248 -9.56 -0.30 16.38
C GLU A 248 -10.41 -0.88 17.53
N THR A 249 -9.77 -1.51 18.52
CA THR A 249 -10.48 -2.15 19.62
C THR A 249 -11.21 -1.13 20.51
N PHE A 250 -10.58 0.03 20.73
CA PHE A 250 -11.22 1.13 21.44
C PHE A 250 -12.43 1.69 20.67
N LEU A 251 -12.29 1.92 19.36
CA LEU A 251 -13.39 2.40 18.51
C LEU A 251 -14.56 1.41 18.49
N ASN A 252 -14.28 0.11 18.38
CA ASN A 252 -15.32 -0.94 18.41
C ASN A 252 -16.04 -0.98 19.77
N THR A 253 -15.28 -0.82 20.88
CA THR A 253 -15.85 -0.73 22.23
C THR A 253 -16.78 0.48 22.35
N ALA A 254 -16.35 1.60 21.79
CA ALA A 254 -17.09 2.85 21.83
C ALA A 254 -18.37 2.79 20.96
N GLU A 255 -18.29 2.20 19.77
CA GLU A 255 -19.45 1.95 18.90
C GLU A 255 -20.46 0.99 19.53
N LEU A 256 -19.99 -0.06 20.22
CA LEU A 256 -20.87 -0.98 20.96
C LEU A 256 -21.63 -0.26 22.08
N ARG A 257 -20.98 0.62 22.85
CA ARG A 257 -21.63 1.41 23.91
C ARG A 257 -22.66 2.39 23.34
N ALA A 258 -22.28 3.08 22.26
CA ALA A 258 -23.15 3.99 21.52
C ALA A 258 -24.41 3.28 20.98
N SER A 259 -24.25 2.12 20.34
CA SER A 259 -25.39 1.35 19.80
C SER A 259 -26.37 0.86 20.87
N ARG A 260 -25.89 0.66 22.10
CA ARG A 260 -26.71 0.31 23.28
C ARG A 260 -27.37 1.52 23.94
N ARG A 261 -27.28 2.72 23.35
CA ARG A 261 -27.84 3.98 23.86
C ARG A 261 -27.43 4.30 25.29
N GLN A 262 -26.22 3.91 25.69
CA GLN A 262 -25.67 4.32 26.97
C GLN A 262 -25.29 5.80 26.88
N THR A 263 -25.99 6.67 27.60
CA THR A 263 -25.65 8.09 27.70
C THR A 263 -24.28 8.21 28.36
N MET A 264 -23.33 8.81 27.64
CA MET A 264 -21.97 9.02 28.10
C MET A 264 -21.61 10.51 28.03
N ARG A 265 -20.77 10.96 28.95
CA ARG A 265 -20.12 12.27 28.90
C ARG A 265 -18.73 12.14 28.29
N LEU A 266 -18.17 13.25 27.80
CA LEU A 266 -16.80 13.30 27.28
C LEU A 266 -15.78 12.78 28.29
N ALA A 267 -15.93 13.14 29.57
CA ALA A 267 -15.03 12.68 30.64
C ALA A 267 -15.07 11.16 30.86
N ASP A 268 -16.20 10.51 30.59
CA ASP A 268 -16.36 9.06 30.80
C ASP A 268 -15.53 8.25 29.80
N TRP A 269 -15.32 8.79 28.60
CA TRP A 269 -14.52 8.15 27.55
C TRP A 269 -13.05 8.00 27.92
N GLU A 270 -12.52 8.93 28.71
CA GLU A 270 -11.17 8.82 29.24
C GLU A 270 -11.05 7.63 30.21
N GLY A 271 -12.05 7.45 31.08
CA GLY A 271 -12.12 6.31 31.99
C GLY A 271 -12.31 4.97 31.25
N VAL A 272 -13.08 4.95 30.17
CA VAL A 272 -13.21 3.76 29.30
C VAL A 272 -11.87 3.40 28.67
N LEU A 273 -11.12 4.40 28.18
CA LEU A 273 -9.80 4.17 27.65
C LEU A 273 -8.84 3.63 28.71
N ASP A 274 -8.80 4.24 29.90
CA ASP A 274 -7.93 3.79 30.98
C ASP A 274 -8.25 2.37 31.44
N THR A 275 -9.54 2.02 31.48
CA THR A 275 -10.00 0.66 31.79
C THR A 275 -9.56 -0.32 30.70
N PHE A 276 -9.74 0.05 29.43
CA PHE A 276 -9.32 -0.76 28.28
C PHE A 276 -7.81 -1.03 28.28
N LEU A 277 -6.99 0.01 28.50
CA LEU A 277 -5.53 -0.15 28.56
C LEU A 277 -5.14 -1.09 29.71
N THR A 278 -5.73 -0.88 30.89
CA THR A 278 -5.42 -1.68 32.08
C THR A 278 -5.86 -3.14 31.90
N SER A 279 -7.05 -3.40 31.33
CA SER A 279 -7.57 -4.76 31.14
C SER A 279 -6.80 -5.58 30.12
N ASN A 280 -6.08 -4.92 29.21
CA ASN A 280 -5.24 -5.55 28.19
C ASN A 280 -3.75 -5.51 28.54
N GLU A 281 -3.41 -5.23 29.81
CA GLU A 281 -2.03 -5.21 30.32
C GLU A 281 -1.13 -4.18 29.60
N LEU A 282 -1.72 -3.14 29.02
CA LEU A 282 -1.01 -2.08 28.30
C LEU A 282 -0.52 -0.97 29.26
N PRO A 283 0.66 -0.39 29.02
CA PRO A 283 1.16 0.77 29.76
C PRO A 283 0.19 1.94 29.75
N ARG A 284 -0.08 2.53 30.93
CA ARG A 284 -0.94 3.72 31.07
C ARG A 284 -0.10 4.97 31.31
N LEU A 285 -0.39 6.01 30.55
CA LEU A 285 0.17 7.34 30.79
C LEU A 285 -0.32 7.91 32.13
N GLN A 286 0.61 8.32 33.00
CA GLN A 286 0.30 9.03 34.23
C GLN A 286 0.57 10.53 34.05
N GLY A 287 -0.48 11.35 34.14
CA GLY A 287 -0.39 12.79 33.90
C GLY A 287 -0.25 13.16 32.42
N ALA A 288 0.40 14.29 32.13
CA ALA A 288 0.50 14.87 30.79
C ALA A 288 1.83 14.56 30.05
N GLY A 289 2.73 13.81 30.67
CA GLY A 289 4.10 13.60 30.18
C GLY A 289 5.05 14.76 30.50
N SER A 290 6.32 14.62 30.09
CA SER A 290 7.41 15.56 30.40
C SER A 290 7.72 16.59 29.31
N VAL A 291 7.13 16.47 28.12
CA VAL A 291 7.43 17.33 26.96
C VAL A 291 6.15 17.91 26.39
N SER A 292 6.05 19.25 26.37
CA SER A 292 4.93 19.93 25.72
C SER A 292 5.02 19.88 24.19
N ALA A 293 3.88 20.01 23.51
CA ALA A 293 3.82 20.05 22.05
C ALA A 293 4.73 21.14 21.44
N LYS A 294 4.73 22.35 22.03
CA LYS A 294 5.60 23.46 21.60
C LYS A 294 7.08 23.15 21.77
N GLN A 295 7.46 22.47 22.86
CA GLN A 295 8.85 22.05 23.08
C GLN A 295 9.26 20.97 22.06
N ALA A 296 8.39 19.99 21.82
CA ALA A 296 8.64 18.93 20.85
C ALA A 296 8.81 19.47 19.42
N GLU A 297 7.92 20.38 19.01
CA GLU A 297 8.00 21.04 17.70
C GLU A 297 9.32 21.81 17.55
N ARG A 298 9.70 22.60 18.56
CA ARG A 298 10.98 23.31 18.56
C ARG A 298 12.16 22.35 18.44
N ILE A 299 12.18 21.28 19.23
CA ILE A 299 13.25 20.26 19.19
C ILE A 299 13.34 19.62 17.79
N ALA A 300 12.19 19.25 17.20
CA ALA A 300 12.15 18.67 15.87
C ALA A 300 12.66 19.65 14.80
N HIS A 301 12.24 20.91 14.87
CA HIS A 301 12.66 21.95 13.94
C HIS A 301 14.14 22.28 14.05
N ASP A 302 14.68 22.43 15.26
CA ASP A 302 16.10 22.71 15.49
C ASP A 302 16.96 21.55 14.95
N ARG A 303 16.53 20.29 15.17
CA ARG A 303 17.20 19.11 14.62
C ARG A 303 17.05 19.00 13.10
N TYR A 304 15.93 19.43 12.53
CA TYR A 304 15.73 19.48 11.08
C TYR A 304 16.67 20.47 10.42
N ASP A 305 16.84 21.64 11.02
CA ASP A 305 17.74 22.65 10.48
C ASP A 305 19.20 22.15 10.48
N ALA A 306 19.61 21.40 11.51
CA ALA A 306 20.90 20.71 11.54
C ALA A 306 21.03 19.62 10.47
N PHE A 307 20.02 18.77 10.31
CA PHE A 307 19.96 17.72 9.29
C PHE A 307 19.99 18.28 7.87
N ASP A 308 19.18 19.30 7.57
CA ASP A 308 19.10 19.92 6.26
C ASP A 308 20.41 20.61 5.87
N LYS A 309 21.07 21.25 6.84
CA LYS A 309 22.41 21.82 6.64
C LYS A 309 23.43 20.75 6.28
N ALA A 310 23.47 19.64 7.01
CA ALA A 310 24.37 18.52 6.72
C ALA A 310 24.07 17.88 5.36
N ARG A 311 22.79 17.68 5.04
CA ARG A 311 22.32 17.15 3.75
C ARG A 311 22.76 18.03 2.57
N LYS A 312 22.54 19.35 2.68
CA LYS A 312 22.95 20.32 1.64
C LYS A 312 24.46 20.35 1.46
N ALA A 313 25.23 20.29 2.56
CA ALA A 313 26.69 20.23 2.49
C ALA A 313 27.17 18.95 1.78
N ALA A 314 26.58 17.79 2.10
CA ALA A 314 26.89 16.52 1.43
C ALA A 314 26.50 16.53 -0.06
N GLN A 315 25.35 17.13 -0.42
CA GLN A 315 24.94 17.29 -1.82
C GLN A 315 25.88 18.21 -2.60
N ALA A 316 26.33 19.32 -1.99
CA ALA A 316 27.29 20.23 -2.61
C ALA A 316 28.65 19.56 -2.82
N LEU A 317 29.12 18.78 -1.86
CA LEU A 317 30.37 18.01 -1.98
C LEU A 317 30.26 16.97 -3.09
N ALA A 318 29.17 16.19 -3.12
CA ALA A 318 28.94 15.19 -4.17
C ALA A 318 28.86 15.82 -5.56
N ALA A 319 28.23 16.99 -5.71
CA ALA A 319 28.20 17.72 -6.98
C ALA A 319 29.60 18.16 -7.42
N SER A 320 30.42 18.66 -6.49
CA SER A 320 31.82 19.03 -6.76
C SER A 320 32.65 17.81 -7.19
N GLU A 321 32.51 16.67 -6.50
CA GLU A 321 33.20 15.43 -6.85
C GLU A 321 32.77 14.90 -8.23
N THR A 322 31.49 15.01 -8.58
CA THR A 322 31.03 14.64 -9.93
C THR A 322 31.60 15.55 -11.01
N ASP A 323 31.64 16.86 -10.75
CA ASP A 323 32.21 17.83 -11.70
C ASP A 323 33.72 17.57 -11.91
N GLU A 324 34.45 17.30 -10.83
CA GLU A 324 35.88 16.92 -10.87
C GLU A 324 36.11 15.61 -11.63
N LEU A 325 35.27 14.59 -11.41
CA LEU A 325 35.36 13.32 -12.15
C LEU A 325 35.06 13.49 -13.64
N GLU A 326 34.11 14.35 -14.00
CA GLU A 326 33.83 14.69 -15.40
C GLU A 326 34.96 15.49 -16.05
N GLU A 327 35.59 16.39 -15.32
CA GLU A 327 36.78 17.12 -15.78
C GLU A 327 37.98 16.18 -15.99
N LEU A 328 38.27 15.28 -15.03
CA LEU A 328 39.33 14.28 -15.17
C LEU A 328 39.10 13.34 -16.36
N LYS A 329 37.84 12.92 -16.61
CA LYS A 329 37.48 12.14 -17.81
C LYS A 329 37.77 12.92 -19.09
N ARG A 330 37.36 14.20 -19.17
CA ARG A 330 37.64 15.06 -20.33
C ARG A 330 39.15 15.21 -20.59
N ILE A 331 39.94 15.38 -19.54
CA ILE A 331 41.40 15.47 -19.65
C ILE A 331 42.00 14.14 -20.13
N ALA A 332 41.54 13.01 -19.59
CA ALA A 332 42.00 11.68 -19.98
C ALA A 332 41.67 11.35 -21.45
N ASP A 333 40.48 11.71 -21.91
CA ASP A 333 40.06 11.51 -23.30
C ASP A 333 40.85 12.42 -24.27
N GLY A 334 41.12 13.67 -23.88
CA GLY A 334 42.00 14.58 -24.62
C GLY A 334 43.45 14.07 -24.73
N ALA A 335 43.98 13.43 -23.68
CA ALA A 335 45.31 12.83 -23.68
C ALA A 335 45.39 11.57 -24.57
N LYS A 336 44.33 10.74 -24.61
CA LYS A 336 44.24 9.60 -25.53
C LYS A 336 44.13 10.03 -26.99
N GLY A 337 43.47 11.15 -27.28
CA GLY A 337 43.40 11.74 -28.62
C GLY A 337 44.77 12.23 -29.13
N ARG A 338 45.57 12.87 -28.27
CA ARG A 338 46.91 13.37 -28.64
C ARG A 338 47.93 12.27 -28.92
N LYS A 339 47.85 11.10 -28.27
CA LYS A 339 48.76 9.96 -28.52
C LYS A 339 48.54 9.27 -29.88
N LYS A 340 47.39 9.47 -30.55
CA LYS A 340 47.12 8.93 -31.89
C LYS A 340 47.58 9.82 -33.05
N GLY A 341 48.03 11.06 -32.78
CA GLY A 341 48.40 12.04 -33.81
C GLY A 341 49.89 12.40 -33.87
N GLY A 342 50.75 11.74 -33.10
CA GLY A 342 52.18 12.10 -32.96
C GLY A 342 53.18 11.02 -33.42
N GLY A 343 52.77 10.11 -34.29
CA GLY A 343 53.61 9.02 -34.80
C GLY A 343 53.57 8.95 -36.33
N ASP A 344 53.87 10.06 -36.99
CA ASP A 344 54.33 10.11 -38.38
C ASP A 344 55.25 11.33 -38.50
N ALA A 345 56.53 11.11 -38.24
CA ALA A 345 57.65 11.96 -38.64
C ALA A 345 58.92 11.10 -38.71
#